data_AF-A0A413JBA7-F1
#
_entry.id   AF-A0A413JBA7-F1
#
_cell.length_a   1.000
_cell.length_b   1.000
_cell.length_c   1.000
_cell.angle_alpha   90.00
_cell.angle_beta   90.00
_cell.angle_gamma   90.00
#
_symmetry.space_group_name_H-M   'P 1'
#
loop_
_entity.id
_entity.type
_entity.pdbx_description
1 polymer ?
#
loop_
_entity_poly.entity_id
_entity_poly.type
_entity_poly.pdbx_seq_one_letter_code
_entity_poly.pdbx_strand_id
1 'polypeptide(L)'
;MDTNGTNIQDKTITGEDLENEFLYFVVNTSIGNKKIFVAANMTDTQIESIKAAPDHNPEQLINNIGDITEDNSFLMTGQAVTEGSNSEIINIEEHKMTRIKATLTRVMSKVLLTCTTKSDTEYVNLTKDNGYIRLSDVHYILETTNKKFFPFKKANNEDPNFPMSTTLAANYDANFFTATNVTAGENAVKYDIQRIEEDDKRYTEGIYCLENTINIDTESSNDFSDAQKVATYLKVAAKFTPKNIDGETNLTEQEAKNRLSGNGTFYTCKKVPTSMKDMCYSNISTGIDYLRESGLTVTVNDFITYEGGWQYYETFVNSPTDFSVASGIIRNNYYIINVTAFNTLQSDKTIEVNTTMIPWVLKGRTTIDVETGNN
;
A
#
# COMPACT_ATOMS: atom_id res chain seq x y z
N MET A 1 -4.11 8.97 32.14
CA MET A 1 -4.89 10.23 32.15
C MET A 1 -6.21 10.00 32.87
N ASP A 2 -6.75 11.03 33.50
CA ASP A 2 -8.12 11.01 34.02
C ASP A 2 -9.14 10.82 32.89
N THR A 3 -10.33 10.30 33.19
CA THR A 3 -11.37 10.09 32.17
C THR A 3 -11.87 11.37 31.50
N ASN A 4 -11.65 12.53 32.13
CA ASN A 4 -11.99 13.85 31.61
C ASN A 4 -10.84 14.52 30.81
N GLY A 5 -9.71 13.85 30.61
CA GLY A 5 -8.54 14.41 29.91
C GLY A 5 -7.46 15.02 30.81
N THR A 6 -7.73 15.24 32.10
CA THR A 6 -6.78 15.94 32.98
C THR A 6 -5.71 15.03 33.59
N ASN A 7 -4.72 15.64 34.23
CA ASN A 7 -3.66 14.96 35.02
C ASN A 7 -2.98 13.82 34.25
N ILE A 8 -2.42 14.16 33.09
CA ILE A 8 -1.68 13.21 32.27
C ILE A 8 -0.34 12.94 32.95
N GLN A 9 0.00 11.66 33.04
CA GLN A 9 1.30 11.17 33.45
C GLN A 9 1.76 10.25 32.33
N ASP A 10 3.04 10.35 31.97
CA ASP A 10 3.69 9.50 30.99
C ASP A 10 4.96 8.90 31.59
N LYS A 11 5.37 7.78 31.01
CA LYS A 11 6.60 7.09 31.38
C LYS A 11 7.15 6.42 30.14
N THR A 12 8.37 6.78 29.78
CA THR A 12 9.12 6.15 28.69
C THR A 12 10.18 5.23 29.27
N ILE A 13 10.35 4.06 28.68
CA ILE A 13 11.42 3.11 29.02
C ILE A 13 12.17 2.77 27.73
N THR A 14 13.50 2.77 27.83
CA THR A 14 14.44 2.39 26.76
C THR A 14 15.42 1.38 27.33
N GLY A 15 15.64 0.23 26.68
CA GLY A 15 16.60 -0.77 27.14
C GLY A 15 16.56 -2.10 26.38
N GLU A 16 17.49 -2.98 26.73
CA GLU A 16 17.51 -4.40 26.35
C GLU A 16 16.50 -5.18 27.23
N ASP A 17 15.99 -6.33 26.78
CA ASP A 17 14.97 -7.18 27.47
C ASP A 17 13.50 -6.72 27.45
N LEU A 18 13.11 -5.88 26.47
CA LEU A 18 11.67 -5.60 26.19
C LEU A 18 10.91 -6.78 25.57
N GLU A 19 11.58 -7.92 25.35
CA GLU A 19 11.03 -9.15 24.77
C GLU A 19 10.30 -10.03 25.80
N ASN A 20 10.32 -9.67 27.09
CA ASN A 20 9.63 -10.40 28.13
C ASN A 20 8.11 -10.38 27.93
N GLU A 21 7.43 -11.52 28.18
CA GLU A 21 5.97 -11.64 28.12
C GLU A 21 5.25 -10.66 29.07
N PHE A 22 5.94 -10.26 30.15
CA PHE A 22 5.46 -9.31 31.14
C PHE A 22 6.44 -8.15 31.30
N LEU A 23 5.92 -6.92 31.20
CA LEU A 23 6.69 -5.71 31.46
C LEU A 23 6.06 -4.97 32.64
N TYR A 24 6.85 -4.73 33.68
CA TYR A 24 6.37 -4.11 34.92
C TYR A 24 6.67 -2.61 34.92
N PHE A 25 5.65 -1.78 35.15
CA PHE A 25 5.76 -0.33 35.10
C PHE A 25 5.18 0.33 36.35
N VAL A 26 6.02 0.76 37.28
CA VAL A 26 5.56 1.62 38.38
C VAL A 26 5.26 3.02 37.83
N VAL A 27 3.99 3.42 37.79
CA VAL A 27 3.55 4.74 37.32
C VAL A 27 2.86 5.45 38.48
N ASN A 28 3.47 6.54 38.96
CA ASN A 28 2.85 7.37 39.98
C ASN A 28 1.66 8.12 39.37
N THR A 29 0.47 7.82 39.86
CA THR A 29 -0.78 8.42 39.39
C THR A 29 -1.75 8.62 40.56
N SER A 30 -2.74 9.48 40.40
CA SER A 30 -3.79 9.67 41.41
C SER A 30 -4.81 8.53 41.37
N ILE A 31 -5.51 8.32 42.48
CA ILE A 31 -6.62 7.36 42.55
C ILE A 31 -7.79 7.75 41.64
N GLY A 32 -8.63 6.78 41.31
CA GLY A 32 -9.87 6.93 40.54
C GLY A 32 -9.79 6.39 39.11
N ASN A 33 -10.84 6.68 38.34
CA ASN A 33 -11.00 6.18 36.97
C ASN A 33 -10.02 6.83 36.00
N LYS A 34 -9.26 6.00 35.29
CA LYS A 34 -8.27 6.40 34.29
C LYS A 34 -8.53 5.75 32.94
N LYS A 35 -8.03 6.40 31.89
CA LYS A 35 -7.67 5.75 30.61
C LYS A 35 -6.16 5.64 30.54
N ILE A 36 -5.69 4.49 30.06
CA ILE A 36 -4.27 4.20 29.90
C ILE A 36 -4.02 3.84 28.45
N PHE A 37 -3.06 4.51 27.84
CA PHE A 37 -2.63 4.32 26.47
C PHE A 37 -1.18 3.88 26.45
N VAL A 38 -0.84 3.00 25.52
CA VAL A 38 0.48 2.41 25.40
C VAL A 38 0.94 2.59 23.96
N ALA A 39 2.22 2.91 23.80
CA ALA A 39 2.85 3.01 22.50
C ALA A 39 4.24 2.39 22.53
N ALA A 40 4.68 1.88 21.38
CA ALA A 40 6.04 1.41 21.13
C ALA A 40 6.64 2.23 19.98
N ASN A 41 7.93 2.55 20.08
CA ASN A 41 8.68 3.34 19.09
C ASN A 41 8.07 4.72 18.81
N MET A 42 7.41 5.31 19.80
CA MET A 42 6.88 6.68 19.73
C MET A 42 7.95 7.67 20.17
N THR A 43 8.13 8.74 19.41
CA THR A 43 9.11 9.79 19.71
C THR A 43 8.62 10.75 20.79
N ASP A 44 9.54 11.42 21.49
CA ASP A 44 9.19 12.44 22.50
C ASP A 44 8.34 13.57 21.91
N THR A 45 8.63 14.01 20.69
CA THR A 45 7.84 15.04 19.99
C THR A 45 6.38 14.60 19.79
N GLN A 46 6.17 13.33 19.43
CA GLN A 46 4.83 12.77 19.29
C GLN A 46 4.12 12.71 20.65
N ILE A 47 4.81 12.28 21.70
CA ILE A 47 4.28 12.25 23.08
C ILE A 47 3.85 13.64 23.55
N GLU A 48 4.69 14.66 23.36
CA GLU A 48 4.37 16.03 23.77
C GLU A 48 3.17 16.59 23.00
N SER A 49 3.04 16.28 21.69
CA SER A 49 1.87 16.66 20.92
C SER A 49 0.57 16.06 21.48
N ILE A 50 0.60 14.79 21.90
CA ILE A 50 -0.54 14.08 22.50
C ILE A 50 -0.94 14.73 23.83
N LYS A 51 0.02 15.07 24.68
CA LYS A 51 -0.25 15.73 25.97
C LYS A 51 -0.89 17.10 25.80
N ALA A 52 -0.43 17.87 24.81
CA ALA A 52 -0.90 19.22 24.56
C ALA A 52 -2.29 19.28 23.88
N ALA A 53 -2.67 18.26 23.13
CA ALA A 53 -3.92 18.21 22.39
C ALA A 53 -5.14 18.06 23.34
N PRO A 54 -6.24 18.83 23.15
CA PRO A 54 -7.43 18.72 24.00
C PRO A 54 -8.10 17.33 24.03
N ASP A 55 -8.02 16.59 22.91
CA ASP A 55 -8.58 15.24 22.78
C ASP A 55 -7.55 14.14 23.03
N HIS A 56 -6.29 14.51 23.27
CA HIS A 56 -5.14 13.61 23.42
C HIS A 56 -4.96 12.62 22.27
N ASN A 57 -5.41 12.98 21.08
CA ASN A 57 -5.24 12.20 19.87
C ASN A 57 -5.10 13.12 18.64
N PRO A 58 -4.08 14.00 18.63
CA PRO A 58 -3.92 14.99 17.57
C PRO A 58 -3.54 14.35 16.24
N GLU A 59 -3.79 15.08 15.15
CA GLU A 59 -3.16 14.80 13.87
C GLU A 59 -1.63 14.88 14.02
N GLN A 60 -0.93 13.85 13.56
CA GLN A 60 0.53 13.82 13.46
C GLN A 60 0.95 13.70 12.00
N LEU A 61 2.01 14.43 11.64
CA LEU A 61 2.60 14.47 10.31
C LEU A 61 3.92 13.70 10.29
N ILE A 62 4.14 12.92 9.24
CA ILE A 62 5.44 12.32 8.91
C ILE A 62 6.01 12.93 7.62
N ASN A 63 7.33 13.01 7.53
CA ASN A 63 8.01 13.50 6.33
C ASN A 63 8.47 12.35 5.42
N ASN A 64 8.62 11.16 5.99
CA ASN A 64 8.88 9.93 5.27
C ASN A 64 8.22 8.76 5.99
N ILE A 65 7.79 7.72 5.27
CA ILE A 65 7.27 6.50 5.90
C ILE A 65 8.32 5.83 6.81
N GLY A 66 9.61 5.97 6.48
CA GLY A 66 10.74 5.53 7.29
C GLY A 66 10.72 6.06 8.72
N ASP A 67 10.20 7.27 8.95
CA ASP A 67 10.11 7.92 10.27
C ASP A 67 9.40 7.04 11.32
N ILE A 68 8.58 6.08 10.87
CA ILE A 68 7.81 5.17 11.72
C ILE A 68 7.99 3.69 11.37
N THR A 69 8.92 3.35 10.47
CA THR A 69 9.16 1.96 10.01
C THR A 69 10.62 1.53 9.93
N GLU A 70 11.58 2.45 10.02
CA GLU A 70 13.01 2.17 9.87
C GLU A 70 13.51 1.13 10.88
N ASP A 71 14.45 0.27 10.46
CA ASP A 71 15.08 -0.79 11.26
C ASP A 71 14.09 -1.74 11.97
N ASN A 72 12.90 -1.95 11.39
CA ASN A 72 11.79 -2.69 12.00
C ASN A 72 11.26 -2.09 13.32
N SER A 73 11.62 -0.84 13.62
CA SER A 73 11.13 -0.07 14.77
C SER A 73 9.77 0.53 14.47
N PHE A 74 8.77 -0.32 14.22
CA PHE A 74 7.44 0.12 13.84
C PHE A 74 6.75 0.89 14.97
N LEU A 75 6.21 2.07 14.68
CA LEU A 75 5.32 2.76 15.60
C LEU A 75 4.04 1.93 15.81
N MET A 76 3.79 1.55 17.06
CA MET A 76 2.58 0.82 17.44
C MET A 76 1.88 1.51 18.61
N THR A 77 0.55 1.47 18.62
CA THR A 77 -0.25 2.09 19.68
C THR A 77 -1.41 1.19 20.09
N GLY A 78 -1.90 1.40 21.31
CA GLY A 78 -3.05 0.68 21.84
C GLY A 78 -3.63 1.34 23.08
N GLN A 79 -4.90 1.06 23.35
CA GLN A 79 -5.55 1.44 24.60
C GLN A 79 -5.57 0.22 25.53
N ALA A 80 -5.10 0.41 26.76
CA ALA A 80 -5.09 -0.65 27.74
C ALA A 80 -6.49 -0.90 28.32
N VAL A 81 -6.71 -2.13 28.77
CA VAL A 81 -7.92 -2.56 29.44
C VAL A 81 -7.58 -3.34 30.71
N THR A 82 -8.49 -3.36 31.69
CA THR A 82 -8.33 -4.19 32.89
C THR A 82 -8.27 -5.68 32.51
N GLU A 83 -7.31 -6.40 33.09
CA GLU A 83 -7.20 -7.85 32.89
C GLU A 83 -8.41 -8.57 33.52
N GLY A 84 -9.17 -9.34 32.73
CA GLY A 84 -10.36 -10.08 33.16
C GLY A 84 -11.69 -9.45 32.71
N SER A 85 -11.90 -8.16 32.95
CA SER A 85 -13.15 -7.47 32.56
C SER A 85 -13.10 -6.84 31.16
N ASN A 86 -11.90 -6.62 30.61
CA ASN A 86 -11.68 -5.86 29.36
C ASN A 86 -12.26 -4.43 29.39
N SER A 87 -12.37 -3.82 30.57
CA SER A 87 -12.81 -2.43 30.71
C SER A 87 -11.72 -1.46 30.29
N GLU A 88 -12.05 -0.53 29.40
CA GLU A 88 -11.20 0.59 28.99
C GLU A 88 -11.08 1.69 30.05
N ILE A 89 -12.06 1.76 30.97
CA ILE A 89 -12.00 2.64 32.14
C ILE A 89 -11.43 1.80 33.29
N ILE A 90 -10.26 2.20 33.77
CA ILE A 90 -9.46 1.47 34.74
C ILE A 90 -9.52 2.22 36.05
N ASN A 91 -10.15 1.64 37.08
CA ASN A 91 -10.18 2.23 38.41
C ASN A 91 -8.85 1.97 39.13
N ILE A 92 -8.09 3.02 39.40
CA ILE A 92 -6.86 2.94 40.20
C ILE A 92 -7.22 3.16 41.67
N GLU A 93 -6.94 2.17 42.50
CA GLU A 93 -7.24 2.21 43.92
C GLU A 93 -5.97 2.40 44.74
N GLU A 94 -6.11 3.08 45.88
CA GLU A 94 -5.01 3.28 46.81
C GLU A 94 -4.49 1.94 47.32
N HIS A 95 -3.16 1.78 47.35
CA HIS A 95 -2.46 0.58 47.85
C HIS A 95 -2.88 -0.74 47.18
N LYS A 96 -3.40 -0.69 45.95
CA LYS A 96 -3.71 -1.87 45.16
C LYS A 96 -2.94 -1.87 43.84
N MET A 97 -2.46 -3.04 43.48
CA MET A 97 -1.94 -3.31 42.15
C MET A 97 -3.11 -3.50 41.19
N THR A 98 -3.10 -2.77 40.08
CA THR A 98 -4.07 -2.94 38.99
C THR A 98 -3.38 -3.54 37.79
N ARG A 99 -3.78 -4.78 37.44
CA ARG A 99 -3.32 -5.46 36.23
C ARG A 99 -4.08 -4.98 35.00
N ILE A 100 -3.35 -4.55 34.00
CA ILE A 100 -3.92 -4.12 32.71
C ILE A 100 -3.23 -4.88 31.59
N LYS A 101 -3.89 -5.01 30.45
CA LYS A 101 -3.30 -5.52 29.22
C LYS A 101 -3.55 -4.54 28.08
N ALA A 102 -2.61 -4.43 27.17
CA ALA A 102 -2.78 -3.67 25.93
C ALA A 102 -2.40 -4.52 24.73
N THR A 103 -3.20 -4.43 23.67
CA THR A 103 -2.84 -4.96 22.34
C THR A 103 -2.33 -3.79 21.51
N LEU A 104 -1.06 -3.84 21.12
CA LEU A 104 -0.48 -2.83 20.25
C LEU A 104 -0.72 -3.19 18.78
N THR A 105 -1.12 -2.22 17.98
CA THR A 105 -1.23 -2.34 16.54
C THR A 105 -0.34 -1.33 15.87
N ARG A 106 0.28 -1.73 14.76
CA ARG A 106 1.01 -0.82 13.88
C ARG A 106 0.09 0.31 13.41
N VAL A 107 0.61 1.53 13.33
CA VAL A 107 -0.15 2.68 12.78
C VAL A 107 -0.12 2.72 11.25
N MET A 108 0.71 1.87 10.64
CA MET A 108 0.86 1.71 9.20
C MET A 108 0.36 0.34 8.72
N SER A 109 0.29 0.18 7.41
CA SER A 109 -0.01 -1.05 6.68
C SER A 109 1.09 -1.37 5.68
N LYS A 110 1.04 -2.60 5.14
CA LYS A 110 1.95 -3.05 4.09
C LYS A 110 1.17 -3.43 2.86
N VAL A 111 1.74 -3.15 1.69
CA VAL A 111 1.16 -3.51 0.39
C VAL A 111 2.21 -4.26 -0.43
N LEU A 112 1.85 -5.41 -0.97
CA LEU A 112 2.68 -6.22 -1.85
C LEU A 112 1.97 -6.47 -3.17
N LEU A 113 2.66 -6.24 -4.28
CA LEU A 113 2.24 -6.73 -5.58
C LEU A 113 2.86 -8.10 -5.85
N THR A 114 2.00 -9.06 -6.18
CA THR A 114 2.39 -10.39 -6.67
C THR A 114 1.88 -10.62 -8.07
N CYS A 115 2.48 -11.56 -8.80
CA CYS A 115 1.97 -11.99 -10.11
C CYS A 115 1.88 -13.51 -10.22
N THR A 116 0.79 -13.98 -10.81
CA THR A 116 0.70 -15.36 -11.30
C THR A 116 1.59 -15.51 -12.54
N THR A 117 2.50 -16.48 -12.48
CA THR A 117 3.41 -16.81 -13.59
C THR A 117 2.88 -18.00 -14.39
N LYS A 118 3.25 -18.08 -15.68
CA LYS A 118 3.12 -19.31 -16.46
C LYS A 118 3.91 -20.43 -15.77
N SER A 119 3.33 -21.62 -15.67
CA SER A 119 3.92 -22.76 -14.95
C SER A 119 5.37 -23.01 -15.37
N ASP A 120 6.25 -23.18 -14.38
CA ASP A 120 7.67 -23.48 -14.57
C ASP A 120 8.46 -22.45 -15.42
N THR A 121 8.00 -21.21 -15.48
CA THR A 121 8.71 -20.12 -16.15
C THR A 121 8.82 -18.86 -15.29
N GLU A 122 9.63 -17.91 -15.76
CA GLU A 122 9.81 -16.56 -15.21
C GLU A 122 8.82 -15.53 -15.79
N TYR A 123 7.89 -15.95 -16.66
CA TYR A 123 6.98 -15.04 -17.35
C TYR A 123 5.64 -14.94 -16.63
N VAL A 124 5.10 -13.74 -16.54
CA VAL A 124 3.72 -13.53 -16.06
C VAL A 124 2.71 -13.96 -17.12
N ASN A 125 1.48 -14.19 -16.68
CA ASN A 125 0.38 -14.47 -17.59
C ASN A 125 -0.02 -13.21 -18.37
N LEU A 126 -0.36 -13.42 -19.63
CA LEU A 126 -0.97 -12.41 -20.50
C LEU A 126 -2.35 -12.92 -20.90
N THR A 127 -3.33 -12.02 -20.99
CA THR A 127 -4.69 -12.40 -21.45
C THR A 127 -4.69 -12.86 -22.91
N LYS A 128 -3.72 -12.38 -23.69
CA LYS A 128 -3.41 -12.84 -25.04
C LYS A 128 -1.95 -13.28 -25.11
N ASP A 129 -1.72 -14.42 -25.73
CA ASP A 129 -0.36 -14.88 -25.99
C ASP A 129 0.23 -14.13 -27.19
N ASN A 130 0.65 -12.88 -26.97
CA ASN A 130 1.17 -11.96 -28.00
C ASN A 130 2.57 -11.41 -27.70
N GLY A 131 3.22 -11.90 -26.63
CA GLY A 131 4.57 -11.50 -26.26
C GLY A 131 5.00 -12.02 -24.90
N TYR A 132 5.95 -11.30 -24.30
CA TYR A 132 6.62 -11.69 -23.07
C TYR A 132 6.68 -10.53 -22.08
N ILE A 133 6.43 -10.82 -20.82
CA ILE A 133 6.73 -9.96 -19.67
C ILE A 133 7.40 -10.86 -18.64
N ARG A 134 8.64 -10.54 -18.26
CA ARG A 134 9.36 -11.24 -17.20
C ARG A 134 8.89 -10.71 -15.85
N LEU A 135 8.76 -11.57 -14.85
CA LEU A 135 8.41 -11.16 -13.49
C LEU A 135 9.41 -10.12 -12.94
N SER A 136 10.70 -10.28 -13.26
CA SER A 136 11.76 -9.35 -12.87
C SER A 136 11.64 -7.95 -13.50
N ASP A 137 10.80 -7.80 -14.53
CA ASP A 137 10.56 -6.53 -15.21
C ASP A 137 9.16 -5.97 -14.86
N VAL A 138 8.58 -6.42 -13.74
CA VAL A 138 7.33 -5.88 -13.18
C VAL A 138 7.67 -5.10 -11.91
N HIS A 139 7.48 -3.79 -11.97
CA HIS A 139 7.75 -2.86 -10.88
C HIS A 139 6.46 -2.19 -10.40
N TYR A 140 6.43 -1.77 -9.15
CA TYR A 140 5.31 -1.02 -8.60
C TYR A 140 5.71 0.01 -7.55
N ILE A 141 4.86 1.02 -7.42
CA ILE A 141 4.93 2.05 -6.39
C ILE A 141 3.52 2.32 -5.87
N LEU A 142 3.43 2.87 -4.66
CA LEU A 142 2.19 3.41 -4.11
C LEU A 142 2.06 4.89 -4.45
N GLU A 143 0.83 5.31 -4.71
CA GLU A 143 0.44 6.69 -4.99
C GLU A 143 -0.69 7.10 -4.04
N THR A 144 -0.80 8.40 -3.73
CA THR A 144 -1.79 8.94 -2.77
C THR A 144 -1.67 8.28 -1.40
N THR A 145 -0.44 8.10 -0.90
CA THR A 145 -0.23 7.56 0.45
C THR A 145 -0.25 8.66 1.49
N ASN A 146 -0.92 8.44 2.61
CA ASN A 146 -1.14 9.47 3.62
C ASN A 146 0.17 9.91 4.29
N LYS A 147 0.29 11.20 4.58
CA LYS A 147 1.36 11.81 5.40
C LYS A 147 0.97 11.96 6.86
N LYS A 148 -0.31 11.79 7.17
CA LYS A 148 -0.91 12.16 8.43
C LYS A 148 -1.61 10.97 9.05
N PHE A 149 -1.61 10.90 10.38
CA PHE A 149 -2.33 9.88 11.11
C PHE A 149 -2.76 10.37 12.48
N PHE A 150 -3.74 9.70 13.08
CA PHE A 150 -4.01 9.82 14.50
C PHE A 150 -3.25 8.73 15.26
N PRO A 151 -2.53 9.04 16.36
CA PRO A 151 -1.82 8.05 17.15
C PRO A 151 -2.70 6.87 17.56
N PHE A 152 -3.88 7.14 18.10
CA PHE A 152 -4.84 6.13 18.54
C PHE A 152 -6.01 6.03 17.57
N LYS A 153 -6.48 4.80 17.37
CA LYS A 153 -7.58 4.49 16.46
C LYS A 153 -8.85 5.25 16.82
N LYS A 154 -9.43 5.99 15.87
CA LYS A 154 -10.74 6.63 16.01
C LYS A 154 -11.89 5.69 15.64
N ALA A 155 -13.11 6.08 16.04
CA ALA A 155 -14.32 5.42 15.55
C ALA A 155 -14.32 5.41 14.01
N ASN A 156 -14.92 4.37 13.40
CA ASN A 156 -14.96 4.18 11.95
C ASN A 156 -13.60 4.13 11.23
N ASN A 157 -12.48 4.03 11.97
CA ASN A 157 -11.13 4.15 11.44
C ASN A 157 -10.85 5.51 10.76
N GLU A 158 -11.47 6.59 11.25
CA GLU A 158 -11.25 7.94 10.72
C GLU A 158 -9.77 8.32 10.77
N ASP A 159 -9.21 8.66 9.61
CA ASP A 159 -7.91 9.31 9.49
C ASP A 159 -8.05 10.83 9.23
N PRO A 160 -6.96 11.62 9.26
CA PRO A 160 -7.03 13.07 9.08
C PRO A 160 -7.62 13.57 7.75
N ASN A 161 -7.62 12.74 6.70
CA ASN A 161 -8.15 13.03 5.37
C ASN A 161 -9.45 12.25 5.05
N PHE A 162 -10.17 11.81 6.09
CA PHE A 162 -11.32 10.91 5.94
C PHE A 162 -12.46 11.45 5.05
N PRO A 163 -12.95 12.70 5.18
CA PRO A 163 -14.04 13.20 4.35
C PRO A 163 -13.56 13.57 2.94
N MET A 164 -14.10 12.91 1.91
CA MET A 164 -13.71 13.11 0.52
C MET A 164 -13.83 14.58 0.08
N SER A 165 -14.93 15.25 0.46
CA SER A 165 -15.16 16.66 0.14
C SER A 165 -14.04 17.59 0.64
N THR A 166 -13.54 17.32 1.84
CA THR A 166 -12.49 18.13 2.49
C THR A 166 -11.14 17.84 1.85
N THR A 167 -10.85 16.56 1.60
CA THR A 167 -9.59 16.12 1.00
C THR A 167 -9.42 16.63 -0.43
N LEU A 168 -10.50 16.64 -1.22
CA LEU A 168 -10.48 17.19 -2.58
C LEU A 168 -10.30 18.72 -2.62
N ALA A 169 -10.79 19.44 -1.60
CA ALA A 169 -10.62 20.88 -1.50
C ALA A 169 -9.25 21.30 -0.93
N ALA A 170 -8.54 20.38 -0.28
CA ALA A 170 -7.27 20.64 0.37
C ALA A 170 -6.08 20.65 -0.60
N ASN A 171 -4.93 21.14 -0.11
CA ASN A 171 -3.67 21.01 -0.84
C ASN A 171 -3.19 19.55 -0.80
N TYR A 172 -3.30 18.86 -1.93
CA TYR A 172 -2.93 17.46 -2.09
C TYR A 172 -1.51 17.15 -1.60
N ASP A 173 -0.52 17.98 -1.94
CA ASP A 173 0.89 17.77 -1.57
C ASP A 173 1.13 17.89 -0.06
N ALA A 174 0.25 18.58 0.67
CA ALA A 174 0.35 18.69 2.13
C ALA A 174 -0.15 17.43 2.85
N ASN A 175 -1.00 16.63 2.20
CA ASN A 175 -1.67 15.48 2.80
C ASN A 175 -1.11 14.14 2.33
N PHE A 176 -0.58 14.07 1.10
CA PHE A 176 -0.15 12.81 0.51
C PHE A 176 1.29 12.84 0.00
N PHE A 177 1.96 11.69 0.07
CA PHE A 177 3.18 11.44 -0.69
C PHE A 177 2.82 11.04 -2.11
N THR A 178 3.62 11.53 -3.04
CA THR A 178 3.50 11.20 -4.46
C THR A 178 4.72 10.48 -4.98
N ALA A 179 4.51 9.61 -5.97
CA ALA A 179 5.58 8.82 -6.54
C ALA A 179 5.53 8.88 -8.07
N THR A 180 6.63 9.29 -8.69
CA THR A 180 6.66 9.65 -10.12
C THR A 180 7.34 8.63 -11.01
N ASN A 181 8.26 7.81 -10.49
CA ASN A 181 9.05 6.88 -11.30
C ASN A 181 8.76 5.41 -10.94
N VAL A 182 7.80 4.81 -11.66
CA VAL A 182 7.34 3.42 -11.40
C VAL A 182 8.42 2.38 -11.70
N THR A 183 9.26 2.60 -12.71
CA THR A 183 10.30 1.62 -13.12
C THR A 183 11.47 1.56 -12.14
N ALA A 184 11.58 2.54 -11.24
CA ALA A 184 12.51 2.52 -10.11
C ALA A 184 11.87 2.02 -8.80
N GLY A 185 10.60 1.60 -8.86
CA GLY A 185 9.88 1.05 -7.72
C GLY A 185 10.29 -0.37 -7.35
N GLU A 186 9.57 -0.93 -6.37
CA GLU A 186 9.80 -2.29 -5.89
C GLU A 186 9.45 -3.32 -6.95
N ASN A 187 10.13 -4.46 -6.93
CA ASN A 187 9.83 -5.57 -7.82
C ASN A 187 8.61 -6.35 -7.32
N ALA A 188 7.72 -6.72 -8.25
CA ALA A 188 6.68 -7.70 -7.94
C ALA A 188 7.31 -9.07 -7.66
N VAL A 189 6.62 -9.87 -6.84
CA VAL A 189 7.06 -11.23 -6.51
C VAL A 189 6.12 -12.29 -7.08
N LYS A 190 6.58 -13.52 -7.17
CA LYS A 190 5.73 -14.63 -7.63
C LYS A 190 4.62 -14.88 -6.61
N TYR A 191 3.38 -15.02 -7.10
CA TYR A 191 2.26 -15.46 -6.29
C TYR A 191 2.43 -16.92 -5.86
N ASP A 192 2.24 -17.16 -4.58
CA ASP A 192 2.31 -18.46 -3.93
C ASP A 192 1.28 -18.49 -2.79
N ILE A 193 0.26 -19.33 -2.97
CA ILE A 193 -0.83 -19.49 -2.00
C ILE A 193 -0.32 -19.99 -0.64
N GLN A 194 0.76 -20.78 -0.60
CA GLN A 194 1.33 -21.26 0.66
C GLN A 194 1.89 -20.12 1.49
N ARG A 195 2.39 -19.06 0.84
CA ARG A 195 2.89 -17.85 1.53
C ARG A 195 1.76 -16.94 2.04
N ILE A 196 0.50 -17.30 1.78
CA ILE A 196 -0.70 -16.67 2.34
C ILE A 196 -1.28 -17.53 3.46
N GLU A 197 -1.37 -18.84 3.23
CA GLU A 197 -2.05 -19.78 4.14
C GLU A 197 -1.15 -20.30 5.26
N GLU A 198 0.16 -20.39 5.06
CA GLU A 198 1.12 -20.97 6.01
C GLU A 198 1.94 -19.89 6.73
N ASP A 199 1.91 -19.91 8.07
CA ASP A 199 2.49 -18.86 8.92
C ASP A 199 4.03 -18.72 8.79
N ASP A 200 4.75 -19.83 8.58
CA ASP A 200 6.21 -19.88 8.48
C ASP A 200 6.75 -19.53 7.09
N LYS A 201 5.88 -19.45 6.08
CA LYS A 201 6.24 -19.11 4.70
C LYS A 201 5.75 -17.72 4.26
N ARG A 202 5.17 -16.95 5.18
CA ARG A 202 4.50 -15.69 4.87
C ARG A 202 5.39 -14.74 4.07
N TYR A 203 4.76 -13.97 3.19
CA TYR A 203 5.42 -12.85 2.54
C TYR A 203 6.01 -11.87 3.56
N THR A 204 7.20 -11.36 3.25
CA THR A 204 7.90 -10.34 4.04
C THR A 204 8.23 -9.11 3.22
N GLU A 205 8.10 -9.19 1.90
CA GLU A 205 8.28 -8.12 0.91
C GLU A 205 7.16 -7.06 1.05
N GLY A 206 7.20 -6.00 0.23
CA GLY A 206 6.14 -5.00 0.16
C GLY A 206 6.51 -3.62 0.70
N ILE A 207 5.70 -2.63 0.33
CA ILE A 207 5.88 -1.20 0.65
C ILE A 207 4.98 -0.83 1.83
N TYR A 208 5.50 -0.03 2.75
CA TYR A 208 4.74 0.50 3.89
C TYR A 208 3.97 1.76 3.49
N CYS A 209 2.79 1.96 4.06
CA CYS A 209 2.04 3.21 3.98
C CYS A 209 1.17 3.41 5.22
N LEU A 210 0.85 4.66 5.56
CA LEU A 210 -0.13 4.96 6.60
C LEU A 210 -1.54 4.51 6.18
N GLU A 211 -2.43 4.38 7.16
CA GLU A 211 -3.86 4.23 6.87
C GLU A 211 -4.38 5.40 6.03
N ASN A 212 -5.34 5.10 5.17
CA ASN A 212 -6.00 6.07 4.30
C ASN A 212 -7.43 5.57 4.05
N THR A 213 -8.34 5.93 4.93
CA THR A 213 -9.75 5.57 4.93
C THR A 213 -10.58 6.72 4.36
N ILE A 214 -11.74 6.40 3.80
CA ILE A 214 -12.49 7.35 2.97
C ILE A 214 -13.95 7.32 3.37
N ASN A 215 -14.53 8.51 3.54
CA ASN A 215 -15.96 8.75 3.61
C ASN A 215 -16.41 9.50 2.35
N ILE A 216 -17.33 8.89 1.60
CA ILE A 216 -17.87 9.48 0.37
C ILE A 216 -19.06 10.37 0.76
N ASP A 217 -18.75 11.62 1.10
CA ASP A 217 -19.70 12.64 1.56
C ASP A 217 -20.08 13.66 0.49
N THR A 218 -19.60 13.46 -0.74
CA THR A 218 -19.87 14.32 -1.89
C THR A 218 -19.98 13.50 -3.18
N GLU A 219 -20.57 14.09 -4.22
CA GLU A 219 -20.60 13.48 -5.54
C GLU A 219 -19.17 13.41 -6.11
N SER A 220 -18.83 12.29 -6.72
CA SER A 220 -17.50 12.05 -7.28
C SER A 220 -17.56 11.90 -8.80
N SER A 221 -16.46 12.21 -9.47
CA SER A 221 -16.28 11.94 -10.89
C SER A 221 -16.52 10.47 -11.24
N ASN A 222 -17.23 10.20 -12.34
CA ASN A 222 -17.45 8.83 -12.83
C ASN A 222 -16.20 8.18 -13.48
N ASP A 223 -15.09 8.90 -13.60
CA ASP A 223 -13.86 8.46 -14.28
C ASP A 223 -12.71 8.10 -13.32
N PHE A 224 -13.02 7.90 -12.03
CA PHE A 224 -12.07 7.64 -10.95
C PHE A 224 -11.05 8.75 -10.66
N SER A 225 -11.08 9.90 -11.36
CA SER A 225 -10.09 10.96 -11.16
C SER A 225 -10.12 11.55 -9.74
N ASP A 226 -11.30 11.67 -9.14
CA ASP A 226 -11.43 12.08 -7.73
C ASP A 226 -11.06 10.96 -6.76
N ALA A 227 -11.39 9.71 -7.10
CA ALA A 227 -11.01 8.55 -6.29
C ALA A 227 -9.48 8.42 -6.17
N GLN A 228 -8.75 8.65 -7.27
CA GLN A 228 -7.28 8.65 -7.28
C GLN A 228 -6.65 9.75 -6.41
N LYS A 229 -7.36 10.85 -6.14
CA LYS A 229 -6.86 11.94 -5.28
C LYS A 229 -7.05 11.67 -3.79
N VAL A 230 -7.90 10.73 -3.42
CA VAL A 230 -8.23 10.46 -2.01
C VAL A 230 -7.85 9.06 -1.55
N ALA A 231 -7.80 8.09 -2.45
CA ALA A 231 -7.52 6.70 -2.13
C ALA A 231 -6.10 6.30 -2.53
N THR A 232 -5.45 5.52 -1.66
CA THR A 232 -4.16 4.92 -1.99
C THR A 232 -4.31 3.91 -3.11
N TYR A 233 -3.49 4.03 -4.14
CA TYR A 233 -3.51 3.13 -5.29
C TYR A 233 -2.10 2.75 -5.75
N LEU A 234 -1.98 1.69 -6.55
CA LEU A 234 -0.74 1.24 -7.14
C LEU A 234 -0.61 1.78 -8.55
N LYS A 235 0.61 2.19 -8.88
CA LYS A 235 1.09 2.27 -10.25
C LYS A 235 2.00 1.08 -10.50
N VAL A 236 1.76 0.38 -11.61
CA VAL A 236 2.51 -0.82 -12.01
C VAL A 236 3.14 -0.55 -13.37
N ALA A 237 4.43 -0.85 -13.51
CA ALA A 237 5.15 -0.82 -14.78
C ALA A 237 5.57 -2.24 -15.15
N ALA A 238 5.30 -2.67 -16.38
CA ALA A 238 5.70 -3.97 -16.87
C ALA A 238 6.38 -3.82 -18.24
N LYS A 239 7.58 -4.41 -18.39
CA LYS A 239 8.30 -4.39 -19.67
C LYS A 239 7.80 -5.49 -20.59
N PHE A 240 7.24 -5.10 -21.72
CA PHE A 240 6.68 -6.02 -22.71
C PHE A 240 7.57 -6.13 -23.94
N THR A 241 7.83 -7.37 -24.35
CA THR A 241 8.50 -7.71 -25.60
C THR A 241 7.51 -8.40 -26.53
N PRO A 242 7.10 -7.78 -27.67
CA PRO A 242 6.20 -8.40 -28.63
C PRO A 242 6.83 -9.60 -29.32
N LYS A 243 6.02 -10.61 -29.68
CA LYS A 243 6.50 -11.76 -30.47
C LYS A 243 6.12 -11.71 -31.96
N ASN A 244 5.37 -10.70 -32.38
CA ASN A 244 5.03 -10.47 -33.78
C ASN A 244 5.57 -9.10 -34.22
N ILE A 245 6.61 -9.09 -35.04
CA ILE A 245 7.37 -7.88 -35.39
C ILE A 245 7.69 -7.86 -36.88
N ASP A 246 7.39 -6.74 -37.54
CA ASP A 246 7.75 -6.46 -38.94
C ASP A 246 7.32 -7.57 -39.91
N GLY A 247 6.11 -8.11 -39.72
CA GLY A 247 5.53 -9.17 -40.55
C GLY A 247 5.88 -10.60 -40.13
N GLU A 248 6.82 -10.77 -39.20
CA GLU A 248 7.12 -12.08 -38.62
C GLU A 248 6.29 -12.33 -37.36
N THR A 249 6.00 -13.62 -37.10
CA THR A 249 5.10 -14.04 -36.03
C THR A 249 5.74 -15.13 -35.19
N ASN A 250 5.34 -15.20 -33.91
CA ASN A 250 5.82 -16.22 -32.95
C ASN A 250 7.33 -16.24 -32.73
N LEU A 251 7.97 -15.07 -32.76
CA LEU A 251 9.38 -14.90 -32.42
C LEU A 251 9.60 -15.31 -30.96
N THR A 252 10.71 -15.97 -30.68
CA THR A 252 11.20 -16.10 -29.30
C THR A 252 11.54 -14.72 -28.73
N GLU A 253 11.59 -14.60 -27.40
CA GLU A 253 11.95 -13.32 -26.76
C GLU A 253 13.32 -12.80 -27.23
N GLN A 254 14.30 -13.70 -27.45
CA GLN A 254 15.62 -13.32 -27.93
C GLN A 254 15.59 -12.82 -29.39
N GLU A 255 14.85 -13.49 -30.27
CA GLU A 255 14.69 -13.05 -31.66
C GLU A 255 13.96 -11.70 -31.73
N ALA A 256 12.93 -11.52 -30.90
CA ALA A 256 12.24 -10.25 -30.77
C ALA A 256 13.18 -9.14 -30.30
N LYS A 257 13.98 -9.37 -29.25
CA LYS A 257 14.99 -8.42 -28.76
C LYS A 257 16.02 -8.05 -29.82
N ASN A 258 16.44 -9.01 -30.66
CA ASN A 258 17.39 -8.74 -31.74
C ASN A 258 16.80 -7.87 -32.86
N ARG A 259 15.47 -7.86 -33.03
CA ARG A 259 14.77 -7.01 -34.01
C ARG A 259 14.48 -5.61 -33.51
N LEU A 260 14.20 -5.48 -32.22
CA LEU A 260 13.90 -4.19 -31.63
C LEU A 260 15.17 -3.36 -31.47
N SER A 261 14.98 -2.04 -31.41
CA SER A 261 16.04 -1.12 -31.00
C SER A 261 16.60 -1.52 -29.63
N GLY A 262 17.86 -1.17 -29.33
CA GLY A 262 18.59 -1.68 -28.16
C GLY A 262 17.94 -1.44 -26.79
N ASN A 263 17.00 -0.50 -26.66
CA ASN A 263 16.23 -0.29 -25.42
C ASN A 263 14.91 -1.08 -25.35
N GLY A 264 14.51 -1.77 -26.43
CA GLY A 264 13.25 -2.51 -26.54
C GLY A 264 12.07 -1.70 -27.09
N THR A 265 12.31 -0.49 -27.63
CA THR A 265 11.23 0.34 -28.18
C THR A 265 10.61 -0.32 -29.41
N PHE A 266 9.28 -0.32 -29.46
CA PHE A 266 8.48 -0.79 -30.59
C PHE A 266 7.27 0.10 -30.83
N TYR A 267 6.59 -0.13 -31.95
CA TYR A 267 5.44 0.67 -32.39
C TYR A 267 4.27 -0.22 -32.77
N THR A 268 3.05 0.28 -32.57
CA THR A 268 1.82 -0.33 -33.11
C THR A 268 1.02 0.70 -33.90
N CYS A 269 0.19 0.28 -34.85
CA CYS A 269 -0.63 1.22 -35.64
C CYS A 269 -2.12 1.17 -35.25
N LYS A 270 -2.71 2.32 -34.93
CA LYS A 270 -4.13 2.46 -34.52
C LYS A 270 -5.12 2.12 -35.63
N LYS A 271 -4.70 2.30 -36.88
CA LYS A 271 -5.54 2.25 -38.08
C LYS A 271 -5.40 0.91 -38.83
N VAL A 272 -5.42 -0.19 -38.09
CA VAL A 272 -5.32 -1.55 -38.64
C VAL A 272 -6.56 -2.37 -38.29
N PRO A 273 -6.97 -3.34 -39.13
CA PRO A 273 -8.04 -4.26 -38.79
C PRO A 273 -7.65 -5.11 -37.56
N THR A 274 -8.65 -5.68 -36.88
CA THR A 274 -8.44 -6.49 -35.66
C THR A 274 -7.43 -7.61 -35.84
N SER A 275 -7.38 -8.23 -37.03
CA SER A 275 -6.43 -9.30 -37.37
C SER A 275 -4.96 -8.87 -37.37
N MET A 276 -4.68 -7.57 -37.41
CA MET A 276 -3.34 -6.99 -37.45
C MET A 276 -2.97 -6.22 -36.18
N LYS A 277 -3.86 -6.17 -35.17
CA LYS A 277 -3.61 -5.41 -33.94
C LYS A 277 -2.48 -5.96 -33.08
N ASP A 278 -2.15 -7.24 -33.23
CA ASP A 278 -1.05 -7.88 -32.52
C ASP A 278 0.29 -7.72 -33.25
N MET A 279 0.32 -7.12 -34.46
CA MET A 279 1.56 -6.84 -35.18
C MET A 279 2.22 -5.56 -34.65
N CYS A 280 3.48 -5.70 -34.26
CA CYS A 280 4.33 -4.59 -33.83
C CYS A 280 5.39 -4.28 -34.90
N TYR A 281 6.01 -3.11 -34.78
CA TYR A 281 7.02 -2.64 -35.71
C TYR A 281 8.27 -2.19 -34.97
N SER A 282 9.45 -2.50 -35.51
CA SER A 282 10.73 -2.09 -34.94
C SER A 282 10.97 -0.58 -35.08
N ASN A 283 10.41 0.04 -36.12
CA ASN A 283 10.40 1.47 -36.35
C ASN A 283 9.19 1.89 -37.21
N ILE A 284 8.89 3.19 -37.23
CA ILE A 284 7.73 3.73 -37.94
C ILE A 284 7.84 3.55 -39.47
N SER A 285 9.04 3.68 -40.06
CA SER A 285 9.21 3.53 -41.50
C SER A 285 8.87 2.11 -41.95
N THR A 286 9.42 1.10 -41.26
CA THR A 286 9.12 -0.31 -41.53
C THR A 286 7.62 -0.60 -41.39
N GLY A 287 6.97 -0.03 -40.37
CA GLY A 287 5.53 -0.19 -40.21
C GLY A 287 4.70 0.45 -41.32
N ILE A 288 5.09 1.64 -41.79
CA ILE A 288 4.42 2.30 -42.93
C ILE A 288 4.57 1.47 -44.19
N ASP A 289 5.77 0.96 -44.47
CA ASP A 289 6.04 0.18 -45.67
C ASP A 289 5.27 -1.16 -45.66
N TYR A 290 5.31 -1.89 -44.54
CA TYR A 290 4.53 -3.13 -44.36
C TYR A 290 3.02 -2.92 -44.53
N LEU A 291 2.48 -1.86 -43.93
CA LEU A 291 1.05 -1.55 -44.02
C LEU A 291 0.66 -1.10 -45.43
N ARG A 292 1.54 -0.38 -46.14
CA ARG A 292 1.33 0.00 -47.55
C ARG A 292 1.26 -1.23 -48.45
N GLU A 293 2.17 -2.18 -48.28
CA GLU A 293 2.16 -3.46 -49.01
C GLU A 293 0.89 -4.27 -48.72
N SER A 294 0.32 -4.11 -47.53
CA SER A 294 -0.95 -4.69 -47.12
C SER A 294 -2.19 -3.89 -47.59
N GLY A 295 -2.01 -2.86 -48.42
CA GLY A 295 -3.09 -2.05 -49.00
C GLY A 295 -3.65 -0.96 -48.07
N LEU A 296 -2.97 -0.66 -46.95
CA LEU A 296 -3.39 0.36 -45.99
C LEU A 296 -2.60 1.66 -46.17
N THR A 297 -3.30 2.79 -46.11
CA THR A 297 -2.67 4.12 -46.10
C THR A 297 -2.66 4.67 -44.68
N VAL A 298 -1.45 4.78 -44.13
CA VAL A 298 -1.16 5.26 -42.77
C VAL A 298 -0.05 6.31 -42.79
N THR A 299 0.02 7.09 -41.74
CA THR A 299 0.99 8.15 -41.50
C THR A 299 1.69 7.94 -40.16
N VAL A 300 2.75 8.69 -39.90
CA VAL A 300 3.48 8.66 -38.62
C VAL A 300 2.55 8.86 -37.40
N ASN A 301 1.52 9.70 -37.54
CA ASN A 301 0.57 10.00 -36.46
C ASN A 301 -0.38 8.85 -36.11
N ASP A 302 -0.47 7.83 -36.97
CA ASP A 302 -1.29 6.65 -36.74
C ASP A 302 -0.59 5.64 -35.80
N PHE A 303 0.69 5.85 -35.47
CA PHE A 303 1.46 4.95 -34.62
C PHE A 303 1.43 5.35 -33.14
N ILE A 304 1.48 4.34 -32.28
CA ILE A 304 1.71 4.44 -30.84
C ILE A 304 3.13 3.96 -30.58
N THR A 305 3.90 4.74 -29.83
CA THR A 305 5.26 4.39 -29.41
C THR A 305 5.21 3.75 -28.02
N TYR A 306 5.85 2.59 -27.87
CA TYR A 306 6.06 1.93 -26.60
C TYR A 306 7.54 2.05 -26.23
N GLU A 307 7.88 3.18 -25.61
CA GLU A 307 9.26 3.52 -25.29
C GLU A 307 9.87 2.49 -24.33
N GLY A 308 10.98 1.88 -24.75
CA GLY A 308 11.65 0.81 -24.02
C GLY A 308 10.78 -0.44 -23.75
N GLY A 309 9.61 -0.53 -24.39
CA GLY A 309 8.63 -1.60 -24.16
C GLY A 309 7.84 -1.47 -22.84
N TRP A 310 7.95 -0.37 -22.10
CA TRP A 310 7.24 -0.21 -20.84
C TRP A 310 5.75 0.05 -21.02
N GLN A 311 4.93 -0.69 -20.27
CA GLN A 311 3.49 -0.49 -20.15
C GLN A 311 3.15 -0.14 -18.69
N TYR A 312 2.14 0.69 -18.51
CA TYR A 312 1.76 1.24 -17.20
C TYR A 312 0.30 0.93 -16.91
N TYR A 313 0.03 0.53 -15.67
CA TYR A 313 -1.28 0.12 -15.17
C TYR A 313 -1.51 0.75 -13.80
N GLU A 314 -2.78 0.95 -13.46
CA GLU A 314 -3.17 1.50 -12.17
C GLU A 314 -4.29 0.66 -11.57
N THR A 315 -4.26 0.45 -10.25
CA THR A 315 -5.32 -0.22 -9.51
C THR A 315 -5.33 0.26 -8.07
N PHE A 316 -6.50 0.37 -7.46
CA PHE A 316 -6.61 0.68 -6.04
C PHE A 316 -6.10 -0.49 -5.20
N VAL A 317 -5.43 -0.21 -4.07
CA VAL A 317 -4.84 -1.24 -3.19
C VAL A 317 -5.91 -2.22 -2.73
N ASN A 318 -6.96 -1.63 -2.18
CA ASN A 318 -8.16 -2.29 -1.73
C ASN A 318 -9.26 -1.69 -2.60
N SER A 319 -9.92 -2.45 -3.44
CA SER A 319 -11.11 -1.97 -4.12
C SER A 319 -12.04 -3.14 -4.32
N PRO A 320 -13.29 -3.04 -3.85
CA PRO A 320 -14.33 -3.90 -4.36
C PRO A 320 -14.60 -3.58 -5.84
N THR A 321 -15.56 -4.28 -6.42
CA THR A 321 -15.97 -4.15 -7.83
C THR A 321 -16.20 -2.70 -8.27
N ASP A 322 -16.57 -1.82 -7.34
CA ASP A 322 -16.74 -0.37 -7.54
C ASP A 322 -16.00 0.42 -6.44
N PHE A 323 -15.59 1.65 -6.76
CA PHE A 323 -14.99 2.54 -5.75
C PHE A 323 -16.00 2.87 -4.65
N SER A 324 -15.63 2.59 -3.40
CA SER A 324 -16.46 2.81 -2.22
C SER A 324 -15.62 3.12 -0.97
N VAL A 325 -16.26 3.34 0.17
CA VAL A 325 -15.59 3.48 1.49
C VAL A 325 -14.69 2.27 1.82
N ALA A 326 -15.00 1.09 1.27
CA ALA A 326 -14.19 -0.11 1.44
C ALA A 326 -12.88 -0.08 0.65
N SER A 327 -12.65 0.94 -0.19
CA SER A 327 -11.39 1.10 -0.92
C SER A 327 -10.26 1.66 -0.06
N GLY A 328 -10.59 2.07 1.17
CA GLY A 328 -9.60 2.56 2.13
C GLY A 328 -8.65 1.48 2.62
N ILE A 329 -7.48 1.94 3.09
CA ILE A 329 -6.46 1.14 3.76
C ILE A 329 -6.56 1.37 5.26
N ILE A 330 -6.65 0.29 6.03
CA ILE A 330 -6.74 0.32 7.49
C ILE A 330 -5.40 -0.12 8.06
N ARG A 331 -4.89 0.57 9.08
CA ARG A 331 -3.64 0.24 9.78
C ARG A 331 -3.54 -1.22 10.23
N ASN A 332 -2.31 -1.72 10.38
CA ASN A 332 -1.97 -3.07 10.83
C ASN A 332 -2.54 -4.19 9.96
N ASN A 333 -2.67 -3.95 8.65
CA ASN A 333 -3.05 -4.95 7.66
C ASN A 333 -1.95 -5.09 6.60
N TYR A 334 -1.90 -6.29 6.02
CA TYR A 334 -1.07 -6.61 4.88
C TYR A 334 -1.97 -6.88 3.68
N TYR A 335 -1.89 -6.01 2.67
CA TYR A 335 -2.62 -6.10 1.42
C TYR A 335 -1.74 -6.78 0.36
N ILE A 336 -2.13 -7.99 -0.04
CA ILE A 336 -1.43 -8.76 -1.07
C ILE A 336 -2.29 -8.72 -2.33
N ILE A 337 -1.75 -8.09 -3.37
CA ILE A 337 -2.43 -7.82 -4.63
C ILE A 337 -1.88 -8.75 -5.68
N ASN A 338 -2.69 -9.71 -6.12
CA ASN A 338 -2.27 -10.67 -7.13
C ASN A 338 -2.74 -10.29 -8.53
N VAL A 339 -1.82 -9.94 -9.40
CA VAL A 339 -2.08 -9.80 -10.84
C VAL A 339 -2.13 -11.18 -11.48
N THR A 340 -3.32 -11.59 -11.92
CA THR A 340 -3.51 -12.90 -12.55
C THR A 340 -3.16 -12.92 -14.02
N ALA A 341 -3.30 -11.78 -14.70
CA ALA A 341 -2.91 -11.58 -16.09
C ALA A 341 -2.79 -10.08 -16.44
N PHE A 342 -1.94 -9.77 -17.42
CA PHE A 342 -1.81 -8.44 -18.01
C PHE A 342 -2.47 -8.36 -19.39
N ASN A 343 -3.22 -7.28 -19.64
CA ASN A 343 -3.54 -6.85 -21.00
C ASN A 343 -2.35 -6.08 -21.59
N THR A 344 -2.14 -6.23 -22.90
CA THR A 344 -1.01 -5.61 -23.61
C THR A 344 -1.47 -5.00 -24.93
N LEU A 345 -0.61 -4.15 -25.51
CA LEU A 345 -0.83 -3.51 -26.80
C LEU A 345 -2.11 -2.64 -26.81
N GLN A 346 -2.73 -2.47 -27.98
CA GLN A 346 -3.90 -1.61 -28.22
C GLN A 346 -5.22 -2.14 -27.62
N SER A 347 -5.13 -2.87 -26.51
CA SER A 347 -6.26 -3.16 -25.63
C SER A 347 -6.36 -2.07 -24.55
N ASP A 348 -7.51 -1.97 -23.88
CA ASP A 348 -7.58 -1.15 -22.67
C ASP A 348 -6.54 -1.69 -21.68
N LYS A 349 -5.66 -0.80 -21.20
CA LYS A 349 -4.55 -1.16 -20.32
C LYS A 349 -5.07 -1.54 -18.95
N THR A 350 -5.55 -2.78 -18.84
CA THR A 350 -6.09 -3.32 -17.61
C THR A 350 -5.23 -4.48 -17.11
N ILE A 351 -5.33 -4.71 -15.80
CA ILE A 351 -4.79 -5.88 -15.13
C ILE A 351 -5.95 -6.57 -14.44
N GLU A 352 -5.93 -7.90 -14.41
CA GLU A 352 -6.84 -8.67 -13.59
C GLU A 352 -6.21 -8.85 -12.21
N VAL A 353 -6.89 -8.39 -11.17
CA VAL A 353 -6.33 -8.28 -9.83
C VAL A 353 -7.24 -8.96 -8.81
N ASN A 354 -6.63 -9.70 -7.88
CA ASN A 354 -7.29 -10.18 -6.67
C ASN A 354 -6.51 -9.68 -5.45
N THR A 355 -7.17 -8.87 -4.60
CA THR A 355 -6.57 -8.41 -3.34
C THR A 355 -6.99 -9.30 -2.18
N THR A 356 -5.99 -9.79 -1.43
CA THR A 356 -6.20 -10.48 -0.15
C THR A 356 -5.69 -9.59 0.98
N MET A 357 -6.58 -9.26 1.93
CA MET A 357 -6.21 -8.53 3.14
C MET A 357 -6.00 -9.51 4.30
N ILE A 358 -4.80 -9.52 4.87
CA ILE A 358 -4.44 -10.38 6.00
C ILE A 358 -4.10 -9.49 7.20
N PRO A 359 -4.61 -9.78 8.42
CA PRO A 359 -4.18 -9.09 9.61
C PRO A 359 -2.67 -9.24 9.79
N TRP A 360 -1.97 -8.11 10.02
CA TRP A 360 -0.53 -8.14 10.25
C TRP A 360 -0.22 -8.50 11.69
N VAL A 361 -0.46 -9.75 12.04
CA VAL A 361 -0.33 -10.23 13.41
C VAL A 361 1.14 -10.43 13.76
N LEU A 362 1.67 -9.56 14.63
CA LEU A 362 2.74 -9.93 15.55
C LEU A 362 2.11 -9.98 16.94
N LYS A 363 2.13 -11.16 17.55
CA LYS A 363 1.49 -11.46 18.84
C LYS A 363 2.38 -10.95 19.99
N GLY A 364 2.44 -9.64 20.18
CA GLY A 364 2.90 -9.05 21.44
C GLY A 364 1.70 -8.82 22.34
N ARG A 365 1.60 -9.55 23.46
CA ARG A 365 0.70 -9.21 24.56
C ARG A 365 1.59 -8.71 25.69
N THR A 366 1.33 -7.51 26.19
CA THR A 366 2.00 -7.01 27.39
C THR A 366 0.95 -6.83 28.48
N THR A 367 1.20 -7.45 29.63
CA THR A 367 0.50 -7.12 30.88
C THR A 367 1.34 -6.11 31.63
N ILE A 368 0.71 -5.03 32.09
CA ILE A 368 1.31 -3.92 32.83
C ILE A 368 0.67 -3.90 34.22
N ASP A 369 1.48 -3.84 35.25
CA ASP A 369 1.01 -3.63 36.63
C ASP A 369 1.18 -2.15 36.99
N VAL A 370 0.08 -1.50 37.37
CA VAL A 370 0.09 -0.11 37.86
C VAL A 370 -0.07 -0.12 39.38
N GLU A 371 0.89 0.48 40.08
CA GLU A 371 0.88 0.67 41.53
C GLU A 371 0.90 2.16 41.88
N THR A 372 0.20 2.54 42.95
CA THR A 372 0.30 3.87 43.53
C THR A 372 1.54 3.95 44.43
N GLY A 373 2.56 4.70 44.01
CA GLY A 373 3.74 4.98 44.84
C GLY A 373 3.40 5.97 45.96
N ASN A 374 3.76 5.61 47.20
CA ASN A 374 3.67 6.49 48.36
C ASN A 374 4.65 7.67 48.22
N ASN A 375 4.18 8.90 48.45
CA ASN A 375 4.98 9.92 49.10
C ASN A 375 4.70 9.88 50.60
#